data_AF-Q3YJU5-F1
#
_entry.id   AF-Q3YJU5-F1
#
_cell.length_a   1.000
_cell.length_b   1.000
_cell.length_c   1.000
_cell.angle_alpha   90.00
_cell.angle_beta   90.00
_cell.angle_gamma   90.00
#
_symmetry.space_group_name_H-M   'P 1'
#
loop_
_entity.id
_entity.type
_entity.pdbx_description
1 polymer ?
#
loop_
_entity_poly.entity_id
_entity_poly.type
_entity_poly.pdbx_seq_one_letter_code
_entity_poly.pdbx_strand_id
1 'polypeptide(L)'
;VHTTPTPWTTTPEGCDPNLKPAEKSCTICECSENKWICGSATCLPTLCVDSFKPAGECCSVCPNGSNCREAGVIIPLNTILPVNGSAECQCVQNNPREPPVA
;
A
#
# COMPACT_ATOMS: atom_id res chain seq x y z
N VAL A 1 -3.55 1.13 5.00
CA VAL A 1 -2.47 0.43 5.73
C VAL A 1 -3.12 -0.41 6.81
N HIS A 2 -2.78 -1.71 6.90
CA HIS A 2 -3.08 -2.50 8.08
C HIS A 2 -1.81 -2.56 8.92
N THR A 3 -1.79 -1.99 10.11
CA THR A 3 -0.66 -2.12 11.03
C THR A 3 -0.76 -3.45 11.73
N THR A 4 0.24 -4.30 11.52
CA THR A 4 0.43 -5.52 12.32
C THR A 4 1.41 -5.15 13.43
N PRO A 5 1.05 -5.29 14.72
CA PRO A 5 2.00 -5.04 15.79
C PRO A 5 3.15 -6.04 15.64
N THR A 6 4.37 -5.53 15.56
CA THR A 6 5.58 -6.37 15.62
C THR A 6 5.82 -6.80 17.07
N PRO A 7 6.52 -7.92 17.28
CA PRO A 7 6.84 -8.38 18.63
C PRO A 7 7.58 -7.27 19.40
N TRP A 8 7.17 -7.13 20.65
CA TRP A 8 7.59 -6.12 21.60
C TRP A 8 9.12 -6.03 21.68
N THR A 9 9.69 -4.85 21.45
CA THR A 9 11.10 -4.60 21.74
C THR A 9 11.17 -3.70 22.97
N THR A 10 11.22 -4.31 24.15
CA THR A 10 11.50 -3.60 25.42
C THR A 10 12.96 -3.18 25.43
N THR A 11 13.23 -1.88 25.34
CA THR A 11 14.54 -1.31 25.64
C THR A 11 14.69 -1.10 27.16
N PRO A 12 15.86 -1.39 27.74
CA PRO A 12 16.06 -1.34 29.20
C PRO A 12 16.04 0.07 29.80
N GLU A 13 16.29 1.13 29.03
CA GLU A 13 16.42 2.52 29.52
C GLU A 13 15.20 3.41 29.22
N GLY A 14 14.05 2.79 28.93
CA GLY A 14 12.84 3.52 28.59
C GLY A 14 12.83 4.08 27.17
N CYS A 15 12.19 5.23 26.97
CA CYS A 15 12.05 5.87 25.65
C CYS A 15 13.15 6.90 25.34
N ASP A 16 14.41 6.61 25.69
CA ASP A 16 15.52 7.47 25.30
C ASP A 16 15.52 7.66 23.76
N PRO A 17 15.51 8.90 23.24
CA PRO A 17 15.49 9.17 21.79
C PRO A 17 16.72 8.59 21.05
N ASN A 18 17.86 8.46 21.74
CA ASN A 18 19.08 7.87 21.18
C ASN A 18 19.00 6.34 21.08
N LEU A 19 18.05 5.74 21.79
CA LEU A 19 17.75 4.30 21.76
C LEU A 19 16.46 4.00 20.99
N LYS A 20 15.89 5.00 20.29
CA LYS A 20 14.71 4.79 19.44
C LYS A 20 15.03 3.72 18.40
N PRO A 21 14.25 2.63 18.32
CA PRO A 21 14.43 1.62 17.29
C PRO A 21 14.38 2.26 15.90
N ALA A 22 15.28 1.84 15.01
CA ALA A 22 15.40 2.42 13.69
C ALA A 22 14.06 2.35 12.92
N GLU A 23 13.49 3.51 12.62
CA GLU A 23 12.31 3.62 11.76
C GLU A 23 12.71 3.24 10.34
N LYS A 24 12.31 2.04 9.91
CA LYS A 24 12.29 1.69 8.49
C LYS A 24 11.02 2.27 7.88
N SER A 25 10.99 2.42 6.55
CA SER A 25 9.83 3.01 5.86
C SER A 25 8.47 2.42 6.23
N CYS A 26 8.41 1.17 6.71
CA CYS A 26 7.19 0.49 7.15
C CYS A 26 7.14 0.18 8.66
N THR A 27 8.04 0.72 9.46
CA THR A 27 8.08 0.49 10.90
C THR A 27 7.80 1.81 11.61
N ILE A 28 6.77 1.82 12.44
CA ILE A 28 6.36 2.98 13.22
C ILE A 28 6.59 2.62 14.69
N CYS A 29 7.37 3.44 15.38
CA CYS A 29 7.65 3.25 16.81
C CYS A 29 7.14 4.45 17.59
N GLU A 30 6.29 4.18 18.58
CA GLU A 30 5.74 5.16 19.50
C GLU A 30 6.23 4.87 20.92
N CYS A 31 6.50 5.92 21.70
CA CYS A 31 6.79 5.75 23.12
C CYS A 31 5.48 5.71 23.90
N SER A 32 5.25 4.65 24.65
CA SER A 32 4.13 4.54 25.58
C SER A 32 4.55 3.82 26.85
N GLU A 33 4.11 4.31 28.00
CA GLU A 33 4.45 3.75 29.33
C GLU A 33 5.96 3.52 29.55
N ASN A 34 6.79 4.46 29.07
CA ASN A 34 8.25 4.36 29.12
C ASN A 34 8.81 3.13 28.38
N LYS A 35 8.16 2.70 27.29
CA LYS A 35 8.60 1.62 26.41
C LYS A 35 8.38 2.01 24.96
N TRP A 36 9.30 1.61 24.07
CA TRP A 36 9.07 1.70 22.63
C TRP A 36 8.09 0.62 22.18
N ILE A 37 6.96 1.04 21.63
CA ILE A 37 5.97 0.20 20.98
C ILE A 37 6.14 0.36 19.47
N CYS A 38 6.64 -0.68 18.82
CA CYS A 38 6.84 -0.68 17.37
C CYS A 38 5.81 -1.57 16.67
N GLY A 39 5.18 -1.03 15.64
CA GLY A 39 4.34 -1.75 14.69
C GLY A 39 4.96 -1.77 13.31
N SER A 40 4.66 -2.82 12.54
CA SER A 40 4.95 -2.82 11.11
C SER A 40 3.67 -2.59 10.30
N ALA A 41 3.72 -1.61 9.42
CA ALA A 41 2.67 -1.35 8.45
C ALA A 41 2.72 -2.39 7.34
N THR A 42 1.63 -3.12 7.17
CA THR A 42 1.39 -3.97 6.01
C THR A 42 0.60 -3.16 4.97
N CYS A 43 1.12 -3.14 3.75
CA CYS A 43 0.48 -2.45 2.63
C CYS A 43 -0.68 -3.29 2.08
N LEU A 44 -1.77 -2.62 1.70
CA LEU A 44 -2.80 -3.25 0.91
C LEU A 44 -2.28 -3.45 -0.53
N PRO A 45 -2.69 -4.52 -1.22
CA PRO A 45 -2.42 -4.67 -2.64
C PRO A 45 -2.93 -3.45 -3.40
N THR A 46 -2.11 -2.89 -4.28
CA THR A 46 -2.52 -1.81 -5.17
C THR A 46 -3.39 -2.36 -6.29
N LEU A 47 -4.41 -1.59 -6.67
CA LEU A 47 -5.35 -1.93 -7.72
C LEU A 47 -5.00 -1.25 -9.04
N CYS A 48 -3.74 -0.89 -9.26
CA CYS A 48 -3.31 -0.20 -10.47
C CYS A 48 -2.01 -0.83 -10.97
N VAL A 49 -1.81 -0.80 -12.28
CA VAL A 49 -0.62 -1.34 -12.94
C VAL A 49 0.53 -0.33 -12.99
N ASP A 50 0.25 0.95 -12.73
CA ASP A 50 1.20 2.07 -12.67
C ASP A 50 1.51 2.49 -11.23
N SER A 51 1.31 1.59 -10.27
CA SER A 51 1.66 1.87 -8.88
C SER A 51 3.16 2.15 -8.74
N PHE A 52 3.52 3.09 -7.88
CA PHE A 52 4.90 3.34 -7.53
C PHE A 52 5.04 3.56 -6.03
N LYS A 53 6.23 3.32 -5.50
CA LYS A 53 6.57 3.56 -4.09
C LYS A 53 7.32 4.89 -3.97
N PRO A 54 6.73 5.94 -3.38
CA PRO A 54 7.44 7.20 -3.17
C PRO A 54 8.67 7.01 -2.27
N ALA A 55 9.68 7.86 -2.44
CA ALA A 55 10.88 7.80 -1.62
C ALA A 55 10.55 8.09 -0.15
N GLY A 56 11.05 7.25 0.76
CA GLY A 56 10.79 7.37 2.20
C GLY A 56 9.46 6.75 2.67
N GLU A 57 8.50 6.53 1.78
CA GLU A 57 7.19 5.98 2.11
C GLU A 57 7.19 4.46 2.31
N CYS A 58 6.24 3.94 3.10
CA CYS A 58 6.08 2.49 3.29
C CYS A 58 5.56 1.80 2.03
N CYS A 59 4.46 2.34 1.50
CA CYS A 59 3.57 1.64 0.58
C CYS A 59 3.58 2.25 -0.81
N SER A 60 3.31 1.41 -1.80
CA SER A 60 3.02 1.87 -3.15
C SER A 60 1.67 2.59 -3.20
N VAL A 61 1.60 3.60 -4.06
CA VAL A 61 0.40 4.39 -4.31
C VAL A 61 -0.01 4.27 -5.78
N CYS A 62 -1.31 4.43 -6.04
CA CYS A 62 -1.86 4.53 -7.39
C CYS A 62 -2.02 5.99 -7.77
N PRO A 63 -1.14 6.57 -8.63
CA PRO A 63 -1.19 8.00 -8.93
C PRO A 63 -2.52 8.43 -9.55
N ASN A 64 -3.12 7.56 -10.36
CA ASN A 64 -4.33 7.83 -11.13
C ASN A 64 -5.53 6.97 -10.69
N GLY A 65 -5.47 6.40 -9.49
CA GLY A 65 -6.47 5.41 -9.04
C GLY A 65 -6.33 4.06 -9.74
N SER A 66 -7.36 3.21 -9.62
CA SER A 66 -7.37 1.88 -10.22
C SER A 66 -7.30 1.93 -11.75
N ASN A 67 -6.53 1.02 -12.34
CA ASN A 67 -6.41 0.91 -13.79
C ASN A 67 -5.91 -0.47 -14.23
N CYS A 68 -6.04 -0.71 -15.53
CA CYS A 68 -5.62 -1.93 -16.21
C CYS A 68 -4.63 -1.57 -17.33
N ARG A 69 -3.77 -2.52 -17.73
CA ARG A 69 -2.92 -2.37 -18.92
C ARG A 69 -3.42 -3.30 -20.01
N GLU A 70 -3.78 -2.74 -21.16
CA GLU A 70 -4.17 -3.50 -22.34
C GLU A 70 -3.31 -3.06 -23.53
N ALA A 71 -2.62 -4.00 -24.16
CA ALA A 71 -1.70 -3.78 -25.29
C ALA A 71 -0.80 -2.52 -25.18
N GLY A 72 -0.32 -2.21 -23.97
CA GLY A 72 0.56 -1.07 -23.68
C GLY A 72 -0.15 0.23 -23.28
N VAL A 73 -1.47 0.31 -23.43
CA VAL A 73 -2.30 1.45 -23.00
C VAL A 73 -2.76 1.25 -21.56
N ILE A 74 -2.68 2.29 -20.73
CA ILE A 74 -3.27 2.28 -19.38
C ILE A 74 -4.70 2.79 -19.48
N ILE A 75 -5.64 1.96 -19.05
CA ILE A 75 -7.08 2.23 -19.08
C ILE A 75 -7.54 2.48 -17.65
N PRO A 76 -8.00 3.68 -17.30
CA PRO A 76 -8.58 3.96 -15.98
C PRO A 76 -9.79 3.08 -15.71
N LEU A 77 -10.01 2.72 -14.44
CA LEU A 77 -11.16 1.92 -14.03
C LEU A 77 -12.48 2.55 -14.52
N ASN A 78 -13.41 1.71 -14.97
CA ASN A 78 -14.73 2.08 -15.51
C ASN A 78 -14.68 2.98 -16.75
N THR A 79 -13.52 3.13 -17.39
CA THR A 79 -13.36 3.90 -18.61
C THR A 79 -13.26 2.98 -19.80
N ILE A 80 -13.87 3.40 -20.92
CA ILE A 80 -13.84 2.71 -22.20
C ILE A 80 -12.86 3.47 -23.11
N LEU A 81 -11.84 2.80 -23.63
CA LEU A 81 -10.86 3.39 -24.55
C LEU A 81 -10.60 2.49 -25.76
N PRO A 82 -10.39 3.05 -26.96
CA PRO A 82 -9.89 2.29 -28.09
C PRO A 82 -8.41 1.94 -27.86
N VAL A 83 -8.05 0.69 -28.08
CA VAL A 83 -6.68 0.18 -27.90
C VAL A 83 -6.15 -0.33 -29.23
N ASN A 84 -5.02 0.19 -29.72
CA ASN A 84 -4.32 -0.30 -30.94
C ASN A 84 -5.20 -0.63 -32.16
N GLY A 85 -6.29 0.12 -32.39
CA GLY A 85 -7.21 -0.10 -33.51
C GLY A 85 -8.13 -1.32 -33.36
N SER A 86 -8.14 -1.98 -32.19
CA SER A 86 -9.14 -2.98 -31.82
C SER A 86 -10.38 -2.36 -31.18
N ALA A 87 -11.38 -3.21 -30.89
CA ALA A 87 -12.61 -2.87 -30.18
C ALA A 87 -12.33 -2.12 -28.86
N GLU A 88 -13.31 -1.32 -28.46
CA GLU A 88 -13.33 -0.58 -27.21
C GLU A 88 -13.05 -1.51 -26.00
N CYS A 89 -12.01 -1.21 -25.22
CA CYS A 89 -11.67 -1.95 -24.02
C CYS A 89 -12.12 -1.18 -22.78
N GLN A 90 -12.75 -1.88 -21.84
CA GLN A 90 -13.13 -1.33 -20.55
C GLN A 90 -12.35 -2.01 -19.44
N CYS A 91 -11.67 -1.22 -18.61
CA CYS A 91 -11.10 -1.74 -17.36
C CYS A 91 -12.25 -1.93 -16.36
N VAL A 92 -12.59 -3.18 -16.08
CA VAL A 92 -13.51 -3.58 -15.00
C VAL A 92 -12.70 -4.32 -13.94
N GLN A 93 -12.70 -3.82 -12.72
CA GLN A 93 -12.12 -4.55 -11.61
C GLN A 93 -13.21 -5.34 -10.92
N ASN A 94 -13.11 -6.66 -11.01
CA ASN A 94 -13.76 -7.53 -10.04
C ASN A 94 -13.04 -7.29 -8.73
N ASN A 95 -13.65 -6.52 -7.84
CA ASN A 95 -13.15 -6.29 -6.50
C ASN A 95 -12.96 -7.67 -5.85
N PRO A 96 -11.73 -8.09 -5.48
CA PRO A 96 -11.52 -9.42 -4.88
C PRO A 96 -12.24 -9.61 -3.54
N ARG A 97 -12.80 -8.53 -2.98
CA ARG A 97 -13.59 -8.50 -1.74
C ARG A 97 -15.10 -8.56 -1.99
N GLU A 98 -15.57 -8.40 -3.22
CA GLU A 98 -16.98 -8.61 -3.52
C GLU A 98 -17.24 -10.10 -3.78
N PRO A 99 -18.22 -10.71 -3.09
CA PRO A 99 -18.69 -12.03 -3.49
C PRO A 99 -19.24 -11.93 -4.92
N PRO A 100 -19.12 -12.99 -5.73
CA PRO A 100 -19.73 -13.01 -7.05
C PRO A 100 -21.23 -12.72 -6.91
N VAL A 101 -21.70 -11.69 -7.63
CA VAL A 101 -23.14 -11.46 -7.82
C VAL A 101 -23.68 -12.70 -8.54
N ALA A 102 -24.57 -13.40 -7.84
CA ALA A 102 -25.31 -14.56 -8.34
C ALA A 102 -26.49 -14.12 -9.22
#